data_AF-A0A409YLU9-F1
#
_entry.id   AF-A0A409YLU9-F1
#
_cell.length_a   1.000
_cell.length_b   1.000
_cell.length_c   1.000
_cell.angle_alpha   90.00
_cell.angle_beta   90.00
_cell.angle_gamma   90.00
#
_symmetry.space_group_name_H-M   'P 1'
#
loop_
_entity.id
_entity.type
_entity.pdbx_description
1 polymer ?
#
loop_
_entity_poly.entity_id
_entity_poly.type
_entity_poly.pdbx_seq_one_letter_code
_entity_poly.pdbx_strand_id
1 'polypeptide(L)'
;MTAAQDAAEGLQITREVSEYMRLKFVTDISHYGTTVTHPSHWPLKLRLDCDIAIRVLTQAYHNTVKINWDIEKYITKISPKNNGRNDTAEAAIGREFPPFSDGSETYDRPMSIIDSKGREISWYLPGAISSHREPSSTNWRVGKEFYMPRAAGHLKPGTVSLAPAWFEQAHDTDKDKLRISATLSSSGSPGENWVRAMRFHSAIVGGILSIINPQQFEGGMATLQAIARNPEIILNHERLAVISKIWSAPFHGISIISNRITPRHQDCNGVRRWMDLLVALGEYQKGSISLVGLGMNFSYQPGTVMAVPGRILTHAAECQGDRACIAYYMRDNINTRLQGEEAIFVKREVREQ
;
A
#
# COMPACT_ATOMS: atom_id res chain seq x y z
N MET A 1 34.47 -0.87 3.80
CA MET A 1 32.99 -0.88 3.81
C MET A 1 32.56 0.49 4.29
N THR A 2 32.04 1.32 3.38
CA THR A 2 31.84 2.75 3.61
C THR A 2 30.46 3.03 4.20
N ALA A 3 30.32 4.09 4.99
CA ALA A 3 29.08 4.55 5.62
C ALA A 3 27.89 4.75 4.64
N ALA A 4 28.14 4.72 3.32
CA ALA A 4 27.15 4.83 2.26
C ALA A 4 26.31 3.56 2.01
N GLN A 5 26.75 2.37 2.48
CA GLN A 5 25.97 1.12 2.39
C GLN A 5 24.95 0.98 3.53
N ASP A 6 25.13 1.67 4.66
CA ASP A 6 24.29 1.55 5.88
C ASP A 6 23.14 2.57 5.98
N ALA A 7 23.06 3.55 5.07
CA ALA A 7 22.16 4.70 5.24
C ALA A 7 20.68 4.31 5.38
N ALA A 8 20.23 3.25 4.69
CA ALA A 8 18.84 2.78 4.71
C ALA A 8 18.73 1.30 5.10
N GLU A 9 19.42 0.90 6.17
CA GLU A 9 19.44 -0.47 6.71
C GLU A 9 18.02 -1.08 6.84
N GLY A 10 17.01 -0.28 7.20
CA GLY A 10 15.62 -0.73 7.33
C GLY A 10 15.00 -1.26 6.04
N LEU A 11 15.51 -0.83 4.88
CA LEU A 11 15.05 -1.28 3.56
C LEU A 11 15.73 -2.59 3.11
N GLN A 12 16.78 -3.05 3.79
CA GLN A 12 17.51 -4.26 3.38
C GLN A 12 16.59 -5.48 3.39
N ILE A 13 15.80 -5.66 4.45
CA ILE A 13 14.82 -6.76 4.52
C ILE A 13 13.80 -6.70 3.39
N THR A 14 13.44 -5.50 2.95
CA THR A 14 12.48 -5.29 1.86
C THR A 14 13.07 -5.65 0.50
N ARG A 15 14.36 -5.41 0.28
CA ARG A 15 15.08 -5.89 -0.92
C ARG A 15 15.11 -7.41 -0.97
N GLU A 16 15.48 -8.05 0.14
CA GLU A 16 15.53 -9.52 0.20
C GLU A 16 14.15 -10.13 -0.01
N VAL A 17 13.11 -9.57 0.63
CA VAL A 17 11.73 -10.01 0.48
C VAL A 17 11.24 -9.80 -0.96
N SER A 18 11.51 -8.65 -1.56
CA SER A 18 11.07 -8.37 -2.93
C SER A 18 11.78 -9.23 -3.97
N GLU A 19 13.07 -9.52 -3.80
CA GLU A 19 13.83 -10.41 -4.67
C GLU A 19 13.27 -11.84 -4.62
N TYR A 20 13.13 -12.39 -3.41
CA TYR A 20 12.54 -13.70 -3.20
C TYR A 20 11.14 -13.81 -3.79
N MET A 21 10.26 -12.85 -3.44
CA MET A 21 8.86 -12.87 -3.90
C MET A 21 8.77 -12.77 -5.42
N ARG A 22 9.56 -11.91 -6.08
CA ARG A 22 9.61 -11.81 -7.55
C ARG A 22 10.06 -13.12 -8.19
N LEU A 23 11.21 -13.66 -7.74
CA LEU A 23 11.76 -14.91 -8.28
C LEU A 23 10.77 -16.07 -8.17
N LYS A 24 10.15 -16.22 -6.98
CA LYS A 24 9.18 -17.28 -6.75
C LYS A 24 7.88 -17.06 -7.53
N PHE A 25 7.37 -15.83 -7.59
CA PHE A 25 6.19 -15.51 -8.40
C PHE A 25 6.40 -15.85 -9.87
N VAL A 26 7.52 -15.44 -10.48
CA VAL A 26 7.87 -15.78 -11.87
C VAL A 26 7.97 -17.29 -12.06
N THR A 27 8.64 -17.98 -11.14
CA THR A 27 8.74 -19.45 -11.17
C THR A 27 7.37 -20.13 -11.16
N ASP A 28 6.47 -19.66 -10.28
CA ASP A 28 5.14 -20.23 -10.11
C ASP A 28 4.25 -19.97 -11.35
N ILE A 29 4.29 -18.78 -11.97
CA ILE A 29 3.47 -18.46 -13.16
C ILE A 29 4.01 -19.07 -14.46
N SER A 30 5.34 -19.26 -14.58
CA SER A 30 5.96 -19.86 -15.75
C SER A 30 5.99 -21.39 -15.70
N HIS A 31 5.49 -21.99 -14.60
CA HIS A 31 5.55 -23.43 -14.34
C HIS A 31 6.97 -24.02 -14.44
N TYR A 32 7.99 -23.23 -14.10
CA TYR A 32 9.34 -23.75 -13.98
C TYR A 32 9.36 -24.76 -12.82
N GLY A 33 9.81 -26.00 -13.08
CA GLY A 33 9.95 -27.06 -12.06
C GLY A 33 11.04 -26.79 -11.01
N THR A 34 11.48 -25.54 -10.88
CA THR A 34 12.57 -25.11 -10.02
C THR A 34 12.02 -24.73 -8.65
N THR A 35 12.68 -25.18 -7.58
CA THR A 35 12.30 -24.78 -6.22
C THR A 35 13.06 -23.50 -5.83
N VAL A 36 12.33 -22.41 -5.58
CA VAL A 36 12.90 -21.18 -4.99
C VAL A 36 12.89 -21.32 -3.47
N THR A 37 14.07 -21.33 -2.85
CA THR A 37 14.22 -21.52 -1.40
C THR A 37 14.27 -20.19 -0.66
N HIS A 38 13.71 -20.14 0.55
CA HIS A 38 13.81 -18.95 1.40
C HIS A 38 15.23 -18.78 1.94
N PRO A 39 15.67 -17.54 2.23
CA PRO A 39 16.90 -17.31 2.98
C PRO A 39 16.85 -17.96 4.37
N SER A 40 17.95 -18.62 4.75
CA SER A 40 18.03 -19.44 5.97
C SER A 40 17.96 -18.62 7.27
N HIS A 41 18.31 -17.33 7.23
CA HIS A 41 18.22 -16.41 8.37
C HIS A 41 16.82 -15.87 8.64
N TRP A 42 15.87 -16.06 7.71
CA TRP A 42 14.52 -15.53 7.90
C TRP A 42 13.73 -16.28 8.97
N PRO A 43 12.97 -15.59 9.84
CA PRO A 43 12.03 -16.26 10.73
C PRO A 43 11.00 -17.07 9.96
N LEU A 44 10.60 -18.23 10.49
CA LEU A 44 9.60 -19.11 9.84
C LEU A 44 8.31 -18.39 9.46
N LYS A 45 7.84 -17.49 10.34
CA LYS A 45 6.64 -16.68 10.08
C LYS A 45 6.79 -15.78 8.86
N LEU A 46 7.97 -15.18 8.63
CA LEU A 46 8.21 -14.38 7.41
C LEU A 46 8.11 -15.25 6.16
N ARG A 47 8.73 -16.43 6.18
CA ARG A 47 8.69 -17.39 5.05
C ARG A 47 7.26 -17.77 4.68
N LEU A 48 6.49 -18.20 5.68
CA LEU A 48 5.09 -18.58 5.51
C LEU A 48 4.25 -17.44 4.93
N ASP A 49 4.39 -16.23 5.46
CA ASP A 49 3.59 -15.10 5.00
C ASP A 49 3.98 -14.64 3.58
N CYS A 50 5.26 -14.73 3.20
CA CYS A 50 5.67 -14.54 1.81
C CYS A 50 5.01 -15.58 0.90
N ASP A 51 5.02 -16.86 1.27
CA ASP A 51 4.40 -17.92 0.47
C ASP A 51 2.89 -17.74 0.32
N ILE A 52 2.20 -17.32 1.38
CA ILE A 52 0.77 -16.98 1.34
C ILE A 52 0.54 -15.81 0.37
N ALA A 53 1.28 -14.71 0.50
CA ALA A 53 1.14 -13.54 -0.36
C ALA A 53 1.40 -13.90 -1.84
N ILE A 54 2.46 -14.68 -2.12
CA ILE A 54 2.79 -15.13 -3.48
C ILE A 54 1.68 -16.02 -4.04
N ARG A 55 1.16 -16.97 -3.26
CA ARG A 55 0.05 -17.81 -3.72
C ARG A 55 -1.17 -16.96 -4.11
N VAL A 56 -1.53 -15.97 -3.31
CA VAL A 56 -2.66 -15.06 -3.60
C VAL A 56 -2.37 -14.22 -4.84
N LEU A 57 -1.13 -13.73 -5.00
CA LEU A 57 -0.68 -13.02 -6.20
C LEU A 57 -0.77 -13.89 -7.46
N THR A 58 -0.30 -15.14 -7.41
CA THR A 58 -0.37 -16.08 -8.53
C THR A 58 -1.83 -16.38 -8.90
N GLN A 59 -2.71 -16.56 -7.91
CA GLN A 59 -4.15 -16.72 -8.16
C GLN A 59 -4.76 -15.48 -8.81
N ALA A 60 -4.43 -14.28 -8.32
CA ALA A 60 -4.89 -13.02 -8.89
C ALA A 60 -4.36 -12.81 -10.31
N TYR A 61 -3.11 -13.21 -10.58
CA TYR A 61 -2.55 -13.21 -11.94
C TYR A 61 -3.41 -14.08 -12.86
N HIS A 62 -3.69 -15.33 -12.50
CA HIS A 62 -4.49 -16.19 -13.39
C HIS A 62 -5.96 -15.76 -13.51
N ASN A 63 -6.51 -15.07 -12.50
CA ASN A 63 -7.87 -14.55 -12.50
C ASN A 63 -7.91 -13.06 -12.88
N THR A 64 -7.64 -12.76 -14.15
CA THR A 64 -7.57 -11.38 -14.65
C THR A 64 -8.85 -10.92 -15.31
N VAL A 65 -9.29 -9.71 -14.96
CA VAL A 65 -10.35 -8.99 -15.66
C VAL A 65 -9.75 -7.91 -16.56
N LYS A 66 -10.20 -7.87 -17.81
CA LYS A 66 -9.83 -6.85 -18.78
C LYS A 66 -10.99 -5.90 -19.01
N ILE A 67 -10.76 -4.61 -18.80
CA ILE A 67 -11.75 -3.56 -19.12
C ILE A 67 -11.58 -3.07 -20.57
N ASN A 68 -12.62 -2.44 -21.09
CA ASN A 68 -12.72 -2.12 -22.53
C ASN A 68 -12.08 -0.80 -22.94
N TRP A 69 -11.58 -0.01 -22.00
CA TRP A 69 -11.00 1.30 -22.28
C TRP A 69 -9.53 1.42 -21.90
N ASP A 70 -8.92 2.53 -22.32
CA ASP A 70 -7.49 2.82 -22.22
C ASP A 70 -7.25 3.73 -21.00
N ILE A 71 -6.48 3.26 -20.02
CA ILE A 71 -6.25 3.99 -18.76
C ILE A 71 -5.46 5.29 -18.96
N GLU A 72 -4.59 5.37 -19.96
CA GLU A 72 -3.87 6.61 -20.27
C GLU A 72 -4.81 7.66 -20.87
N LYS A 73 -5.72 7.24 -21.76
CA LYS A 73 -6.77 8.15 -22.26
C LYS A 73 -7.68 8.61 -21.13
N TYR A 74 -8.07 7.70 -20.23
CA TYR A 74 -8.86 8.03 -19.03
C TYR A 74 -8.18 9.11 -18.19
N ILE A 75 -6.87 8.96 -17.92
CA ILE A 75 -6.08 9.93 -17.16
C ILE A 75 -6.17 11.34 -17.76
N THR A 76 -6.09 11.48 -19.09
CA THR A 76 -6.14 12.81 -19.74
C THR A 76 -7.44 13.57 -19.51
N LYS A 77 -8.52 12.85 -19.14
CA LYS A 77 -9.85 13.42 -18.94
C LYS A 77 -10.15 13.76 -17.48
N ILE A 78 -9.38 13.21 -16.54
CA ILE A 78 -9.55 13.50 -15.12
C ILE A 78 -8.91 14.85 -14.80
N SER A 79 -9.72 15.80 -14.35
CA SER A 79 -9.24 17.09 -13.84
C SER A 79 -8.27 16.90 -12.67
N PRO A 80 -7.17 17.68 -12.58
CA PRO A 80 -6.33 17.70 -11.39
C PRO A 80 -7.10 18.02 -10.10
N LYS A 81 -8.23 18.71 -10.20
CA LYS A 81 -9.10 19.06 -9.06
C LYS A 81 -10.19 18.02 -8.79
N ASN A 82 -10.28 16.94 -9.58
CA ASN A 82 -11.26 15.90 -9.32
C ASN A 82 -10.93 15.21 -7.99
N ASN A 83 -11.96 15.02 -7.18
CA ASN A 83 -11.90 14.40 -5.86
C ASN A 83 -12.94 13.27 -5.73
N GLY A 84 -13.55 12.84 -6.84
CA GLY A 84 -14.53 11.75 -6.90
C GLY A 84 -15.90 12.08 -6.30
N ARG A 85 -16.20 13.35 -5.99
CA ARG A 85 -17.47 13.76 -5.35
C ARG A 85 -18.41 14.56 -6.25
N ASN A 86 -17.98 14.94 -7.46
CA ASN A 86 -18.83 15.66 -8.40
C ASN A 86 -19.53 14.67 -9.33
N ASP A 87 -20.79 14.34 -9.03
CA ASP A 87 -21.55 13.34 -9.78
C ASP A 87 -21.71 13.68 -11.26
N THR A 88 -21.87 14.95 -11.62
CA THR A 88 -21.97 15.37 -13.03
C THR A 88 -20.67 15.10 -13.78
N ALA A 89 -19.52 15.40 -13.16
CA ALA A 89 -18.21 15.13 -13.75
C ALA A 89 -17.95 13.63 -13.87
N GLU A 90 -18.26 12.86 -12.83
CA GLU A 90 -18.08 11.42 -12.80
C GLU A 90 -18.99 10.71 -13.82
N ALA A 91 -20.24 11.16 -13.98
CA ALA A 91 -21.15 10.65 -15.00
C ALA A 91 -20.69 11.01 -16.43
N ALA A 92 -20.12 12.20 -16.63
CA ALA A 92 -19.55 12.58 -17.92
C ALA A 92 -18.35 11.69 -18.30
N ILE A 93 -17.46 11.44 -17.34
CA ILE A 93 -16.34 10.49 -17.50
C ILE A 93 -16.88 9.08 -17.77
N GLY A 94 -17.87 8.62 -17.00
CA GLY A 94 -18.47 7.29 -17.16
C GLY A 94 -19.16 7.05 -18.50
N ARG A 95 -19.60 8.09 -19.22
CA ARG A 95 -20.12 7.94 -20.60
C ARG A 95 -19.02 7.62 -21.62
N GLU A 96 -17.82 8.17 -21.42
CA GLU A 96 -16.68 7.93 -22.32
C GLU A 96 -15.89 6.68 -21.89
N PHE A 97 -15.85 6.39 -20.60
CA PHE A 97 -15.16 5.27 -19.97
C PHE A 97 -16.16 4.49 -19.09
N PRO A 98 -17.04 3.69 -19.71
CA PRO A 98 -18.08 2.98 -18.97
C PRO A 98 -17.47 2.01 -17.94
N PRO A 99 -18.12 1.83 -16.79
CA PRO A 99 -17.68 0.87 -15.79
C PRO A 99 -17.71 -0.54 -16.37
N PHE A 100 -16.90 -1.44 -15.79
CA PHE A 100 -16.84 -2.84 -16.20
C PHE A 100 -18.14 -3.59 -15.86
N SER A 101 -18.70 -3.29 -14.68
CA SER A 101 -19.96 -3.83 -14.17
C SER A 101 -20.85 -2.73 -13.62
N ASP A 102 -22.11 -3.04 -13.34
CA ASP A 102 -23.08 -2.12 -12.73
C ASP A 102 -22.92 -1.97 -11.21
N GLY A 103 -21.96 -2.69 -10.61
CA GLY A 103 -21.73 -2.71 -9.15
C GLY A 103 -22.66 -3.64 -8.38
N SER A 104 -23.46 -4.48 -9.05
CA SER A 104 -24.32 -5.45 -8.38
C SER A 104 -23.54 -6.65 -7.80
N GLU A 105 -22.45 -7.03 -8.45
CA GLU A 105 -21.60 -8.15 -8.03
C GLU A 105 -20.61 -7.73 -6.94
N THR A 106 -20.36 -8.64 -5.99
CA THR A 106 -19.27 -8.53 -5.02
C THR A 106 -18.23 -9.61 -5.31
N TYR A 107 -17.02 -9.19 -5.67
CA TYR A 107 -15.89 -10.07 -5.94
C TYR A 107 -15.20 -10.50 -4.64
N ASP A 108 -14.97 -11.79 -4.47
CA ASP A 108 -14.37 -12.36 -3.25
C ASP A 108 -13.11 -13.21 -3.51
N ARG A 109 -12.76 -13.45 -4.77
CA ARG A 109 -11.56 -14.20 -5.19
C ARG A 109 -10.42 -13.26 -5.59
N PRO A 110 -9.15 -13.65 -5.38
CA PRO A 110 -8.00 -12.87 -5.84
C PRO A 110 -8.12 -12.55 -7.32
N MET A 111 -7.85 -11.30 -7.71
CA MET A 111 -7.91 -10.89 -9.12
C MET A 111 -7.03 -9.68 -9.41
N SER A 112 -6.57 -9.59 -10.67
CA SER A 112 -5.99 -8.37 -11.22
C SER A 112 -6.90 -7.75 -12.28
N ILE A 113 -6.75 -6.44 -12.45
CA ILE A 113 -7.54 -5.65 -13.39
C ILE A 113 -6.58 -4.96 -14.35
N ILE A 114 -6.77 -5.21 -15.65
CA ILE A 114 -5.99 -4.61 -16.72
C ILE A 114 -6.86 -3.79 -17.67
N ASP A 115 -6.25 -2.80 -18.30
CA ASP A 115 -6.90 -1.99 -19.33
C ASP A 115 -6.95 -2.68 -20.71
N SER A 116 -7.57 -2.02 -21.69
CA SER A 116 -7.68 -2.52 -23.06
C SER A 116 -6.33 -2.80 -23.74
N LYS A 117 -5.24 -2.18 -23.25
CA LYS A 117 -3.85 -2.31 -23.74
C LYS A 117 -2.98 -3.22 -22.88
N GLY A 118 -3.55 -3.92 -21.89
CA GLY A 118 -2.82 -4.84 -21.03
C GLY A 118 -1.99 -4.16 -19.93
N ARG A 119 -2.30 -2.91 -19.59
CA ARG A 119 -1.70 -2.18 -18.47
C ARG A 119 -2.45 -2.48 -17.17
N GLU A 120 -1.69 -2.72 -16.12
CA GLU A 120 -2.22 -3.02 -14.79
C GLU A 120 -2.85 -1.77 -14.16
N ILE A 121 -4.09 -1.91 -13.67
CA ILE A 121 -4.86 -0.83 -13.02
C ILE A 121 -4.91 -1.03 -11.51
N SER A 122 -5.22 -2.26 -11.08
CA SER A 122 -5.47 -2.57 -9.67
C SER A 122 -5.38 -4.08 -9.43
N TRP A 123 -5.09 -4.44 -8.17
CA TRP A 123 -4.99 -5.80 -7.70
C TRP A 123 -5.79 -5.95 -6.41
N TYR A 124 -6.65 -6.96 -6.37
CA TYR A 124 -7.42 -7.36 -5.19
C TYR A 124 -6.88 -8.70 -4.68
N LEU A 125 -6.34 -8.70 -3.46
CA LEU A 125 -5.56 -9.78 -2.88
C LEU A 125 -6.13 -10.18 -1.51
N PRO A 126 -7.28 -10.88 -1.47
CA PRO A 126 -7.89 -11.33 -0.23
C PRO A 126 -7.00 -12.38 0.46
N GLY A 127 -6.79 -12.20 1.77
CA GLY A 127 -5.98 -13.13 2.57
C GLY A 127 -4.48 -13.12 2.24
N ALA A 128 -3.98 -12.12 1.51
CA ALA A 128 -2.54 -11.99 1.25
C ALA A 128 -1.73 -11.67 2.52
N ILE A 129 -2.39 -11.18 3.56
CA ILE A 129 -1.80 -10.93 4.88
C ILE A 129 -2.47 -11.84 5.90
N SER A 130 -1.67 -12.63 6.62
CA SER A 130 -2.19 -13.51 7.67
C SER A 130 -2.70 -12.72 8.88
N SER A 131 -3.82 -13.18 9.46
CA SER A 131 -4.43 -12.62 10.67
C SER A 131 -3.49 -12.64 11.89
N HIS A 132 -2.48 -13.52 11.91
CA HIS A 132 -1.50 -13.57 13.00
C HIS A 132 -0.52 -12.39 13.00
N ARG A 133 -0.46 -11.56 11.96
CA ARG A 133 0.35 -10.32 11.92
C ARG A 133 -0.41 -9.08 12.38
N GLU A 134 -1.64 -9.24 12.87
CA GLU A 134 -2.26 -8.17 13.64
C GLU A 134 -1.38 -7.85 14.85
N PRO A 135 -1.15 -6.56 15.17
CA PRO A 135 -0.36 -6.19 16.33
C PRO A 135 -0.99 -6.82 17.57
N SER A 136 -0.30 -7.81 18.15
CA SER A 136 -0.70 -8.41 19.40
C SER A 136 -0.63 -7.36 20.51
N SER A 137 -1.76 -6.86 20.99
CA SER A 137 -1.79 -6.06 22.20
C SER A 137 -1.67 -7.00 23.40
N THR A 138 -0.45 -7.22 23.90
CA THR A 138 -0.18 -8.02 25.11
C THR A 138 -0.55 -7.28 26.41
N ASN A 139 -1.42 -6.28 26.36
CA ASN A 139 -1.81 -5.52 27.55
C ASN A 139 -2.92 -6.27 28.28
N TRP A 140 -2.69 -6.67 29.53
CA TRP A 140 -3.70 -7.32 30.39
C TRP A 140 -5.01 -6.53 30.52
N ARG A 141 -4.99 -5.22 30.19
CA ARG A 141 -6.18 -4.37 30.06
C ARG A 141 -7.15 -4.79 28.93
N VAL A 142 -6.79 -5.78 28.10
CA VAL A 142 -7.63 -6.38 27.05
C VAL A 142 -7.82 -7.90 27.12
N GLY A 143 -7.67 -8.51 28.31
CA GLY A 143 -7.96 -9.94 28.48
C GLY A 143 -9.42 -10.29 28.17
N LYS A 144 -9.65 -11.28 27.29
CA LYS A 144 -10.97 -11.72 26.81
C LYS A 144 -11.88 -12.20 27.95
N GLU A 145 -11.28 -12.65 29.04
CA GLU A 145 -11.91 -13.08 30.29
C GLU A 145 -12.43 -11.92 31.18
N PHE A 146 -12.15 -10.65 30.82
CA PHE A 146 -12.56 -9.47 31.60
C PHE A 146 -13.62 -8.58 30.92
N TYR A 147 -14.25 -9.03 29.83
CA TYR A 147 -15.23 -8.24 29.08
C TYR A 147 -16.68 -8.76 29.17
N MET A 148 -17.58 -7.83 29.48
CA MET A 148 -19.05 -7.96 29.40
C MET A 148 -19.57 -7.78 27.95
N PRO A 149 -20.78 -8.27 27.61
CA PRO A 149 -21.20 -8.41 26.21
C PRO A 149 -21.61 -7.10 25.51
N ARG A 150 -21.04 -6.92 24.30
CA ARG A 150 -21.43 -6.14 23.10
C ARG A 150 -22.32 -4.88 23.27
N ALA A 151 -21.66 -3.72 23.35
CA ALA A 151 -22.01 -2.47 22.65
C ALA A 151 -20.80 -1.52 22.68
N ALA A 152 -20.47 -0.90 21.55
CA ALA A 152 -19.31 -0.03 21.28
C ALA A 152 -17.95 -0.74 21.09
N GLY A 153 -17.39 -0.58 19.88
CA GLY A 153 -16.13 -1.18 19.45
C GLY A 153 -14.92 -0.76 20.27
N HIS A 154 -13.91 -1.62 20.30
CA HIS A 154 -12.73 -1.51 21.15
C HIS A 154 -11.66 -0.57 20.58
N LEU A 155 -11.74 -0.21 19.28
CA LEU A 155 -10.77 0.68 18.66
C LEU A 155 -11.22 2.15 18.68
N LYS A 156 -10.33 3.05 19.10
CA LYS A 156 -10.57 4.50 19.07
C LYS A 156 -10.58 4.99 17.62
N PRO A 157 -11.65 5.68 17.15
CA PRO A 157 -11.65 6.30 15.83
C PRO A 157 -10.50 7.30 15.66
N GLY A 158 -9.80 7.23 14.53
CA GLY A 158 -8.70 8.15 14.28
C GLY A 158 -7.86 7.79 13.07
N THR A 159 -6.89 8.66 12.81
CA THR A 159 -5.85 8.43 11.80
C THR A 159 -4.52 8.89 12.36
N VAL A 160 -3.51 8.01 12.27
CA VAL A 160 -2.12 8.34 12.59
C VAL A 160 -1.32 8.17 11.31
N SER A 161 -0.58 9.22 10.93
CA SER A 161 0.33 9.17 9.78
C SER A 161 1.78 9.12 10.26
N LEU A 162 2.57 8.29 9.59
CA LEU A 162 3.98 8.02 9.84
C LEU A 162 4.72 8.30 8.53
N ALA A 163 5.80 9.07 8.60
CA ALA A 163 6.65 9.35 7.44
C ALA A 163 8.08 9.65 7.90
N PRO A 164 9.12 9.09 7.24
CA PRO A 164 10.51 9.39 7.52
C PRO A 164 10.91 10.79 7.02
N ALA A 165 10.28 11.27 5.95
CA ALA A 165 10.48 12.63 5.45
C ALA A 165 9.20 13.12 4.77
N TRP A 166 8.69 14.27 5.20
CA TRP A 166 7.39 14.80 4.76
C TRP A 166 7.36 16.32 4.75
N PHE A 167 6.56 16.91 3.87
CA PHE A 167 6.21 18.33 3.95
C PHE A 167 5.12 18.58 4.97
N GLU A 168 5.26 19.64 5.76
CA GLU A 168 4.16 20.12 6.58
C GLU A 168 3.02 20.61 5.70
N GLN A 169 1.79 20.58 6.23
CA GLN A 169 0.64 21.03 5.48
C GLN A 169 0.83 22.50 5.05
N ALA A 170 0.63 22.75 3.75
CA ALA A 170 0.84 24.05 3.11
C ALA A 170 2.29 24.56 3.04
N HIS A 171 3.29 23.72 3.40
CA HIS A 171 4.71 24.04 3.33
C HIS A 171 5.44 23.05 2.41
N ASP A 172 5.20 23.14 1.09
CA ASP A 172 5.73 22.22 0.08
C ASP A 172 6.52 22.92 -1.04
N THR A 173 7.06 24.11 -0.76
CA THR A 173 7.93 24.85 -1.68
C THR A 173 9.39 24.44 -1.54
N ASP A 174 10.25 24.82 -2.49
CA ASP A 174 11.70 24.56 -2.45
C ASP A 174 12.42 25.14 -1.22
N LYS A 175 11.80 26.11 -0.53
CA LYS A 175 12.33 26.71 0.69
C LYS A 175 12.00 25.88 1.94
N ASP A 176 10.99 25.02 1.86
CA ASP A 176 10.51 24.23 2.96
C ASP A 176 11.34 22.96 3.11
N LYS A 177 11.81 22.72 4.34
CA LYS A 177 12.52 21.48 4.68
C LYS A 177 11.54 20.35 4.95
N LEU A 178 11.96 19.14 4.63
CA LEU A 178 11.22 17.95 5.02
C LEU A 178 11.29 17.76 6.54
N ARG A 179 10.33 17.04 7.11
CA ARG A 179 10.31 16.67 8.52
C ARG A 179 9.98 15.20 8.69
N ILE A 180 10.52 14.62 9.76
CA ILE A 180 10.02 13.36 10.29
C ILE A 180 8.65 13.63 10.92
N SER A 181 7.67 12.77 10.63
CA SER A 181 6.33 12.89 11.20
C SER A 181 6.36 13.00 12.73
N ALA A 182 5.47 13.81 13.32
CA ALA A 182 5.44 14.04 14.77
C ALA A 182 5.33 12.74 15.58
N THR A 183 4.64 11.72 15.08
CA THR A 183 4.52 10.41 15.71
C THR A 183 5.86 9.66 15.83
N LEU A 184 6.87 10.03 15.04
CA LEU A 184 8.21 9.45 15.01
C LEU A 184 9.31 10.36 15.59
N SER A 185 8.95 11.59 16.02
CA SER A 185 9.92 12.61 16.39
C SER A 185 10.65 12.33 17.71
N SER A 186 10.09 11.49 18.60
CA SER A 186 10.66 11.17 19.91
C SER A 186 11.07 9.70 20.03
N SER A 187 12.16 9.44 20.76
CA SER A 187 12.68 8.09 20.98
C SER A 187 11.71 7.21 21.77
N GLY A 188 11.50 5.99 21.30
CA GLY A 188 10.59 5.04 21.93
C GLY A 188 9.12 5.46 21.84
N SER A 189 8.76 6.39 20.95
CA SER A 189 7.37 6.76 20.73
C SER A 189 6.53 5.56 20.31
N PRO A 190 5.20 5.58 20.53
CA PRO A 190 4.31 4.54 20.02
C PRO A 190 4.47 4.31 18.51
N GLY A 191 4.71 5.36 17.73
CA GLY A 191 4.97 5.27 16.29
C GLY A 191 6.27 4.54 15.96
N GLU A 192 7.37 4.84 16.67
CA GLU A 192 8.65 4.17 16.45
C GLU A 192 8.55 2.66 16.78
N ASN A 193 7.94 2.33 17.92
CA ASN A 193 7.75 0.95 18.34
C ASN A 193 6.85 0.18 17.37
N TRP A 194 5.80 0.84 16.86
CA TRP A 194 4.92 0.25 15.86
C TRP A 194 5.65 -0.02 14.55
N VAL A 195 6.45 0.93 14.03
CA VAL A 195 7.24 0.73 12.81
C VAL A 195 8.22 -0.45 12.97
N ARG A 196 8.89 -0.55 14.13
CA ARG A 196 9.77 -1.71 14.45
C ARG A 196 9.00 -3.03 14.43
N ALA A 197 7.83 -3.08 15.06
CA ALA A 197 7.01 -4.29 15.10
C ALA A 197 6.48 -4.70 13.72
N MET A 198 6.16 -3.72 12.88
CA MET A 198 5.59 -3.93 11.55
C MET A 198 6.62 -4.11 10.44
N ARG A 199 7.92 -4.15 10.77
CA ARG A 199 9.00 -4.19 9.75
C ARG A 199 8.82 -5.28 8.70
N PHE A 200 8.45 -6.48 9.11
CA PHE A 200 8.27 -7.61 8.21
C PHE A 200 6.96 -7.52 7.42
N HIS A 201 5.90 -6.97 8.04
CA HIS A 201 4.63 -6.75 7.35
C HIS A 201 4.81 -5.73 6.23
N SER A 202 5.44 -4.59 6.52
CA SER A 202 5.74 -3.55 5.53
C SER A 202 6.68 -4.06 4.43
N ALA A 203 7.63 -4.95 4.75
CA ALA A 203 8.48 -5.59 3.75
C ALA A 203 7.69 -6.50 2.80
N ILE A 204 6.74 -7.29 3.31
CA ILE A 204 5.84 -8.12 2.48
C ILE A 204 4.96 -7.24 1.58
N VAL A 205 4.37 -6.18 2.11
CA VAL A 205 3.60 -5.21 1.30
C VAL A 205 4.50 -4.58 0.22
N GLY A 206 5.78 -4.33 0.53
CA GLY A 206 6.77 -3.92 -0.44
C GLY A 206 7.07 -4.97 -1.51
N GLY A 207 7.16 -6.25 -1.14
CA GLY A 207 7.30 -7.36 -2.09
C GLY A 207 6.05 -7.60 -2.95
N ILE A 208 4.86 -7.29 -2.43
CA ILE A 208 3.64 -7.21 -3.25
C ILE A 208 3.80 -6.08 -4.27
N LEU A 209 4.18 -4.87 -3.84
CA LEU A 209 4.39 -3.73 -4.74
C LEU A 209 5.45 -4.03 -5.80
N SER A 210 6.56 -4.70 -5.45
CA SER A 210 7.61 -5.03 -6.42
C SER A 210 7.15 -5.97 -7.53
N ILE A 211 6.09 -6.74 -7.30
CA ILE A 211 5.43 -7.56 -8.30
C ILE A 211 4.38 -6.73 -9.03
N ILE A 212 3.47 -6.05 -8.32
CA ILE A 212 2.30 -5.41 -8.94
C ILE A 212 2.60 -4.08 -9.66
N ASN A 213 3.67 -3.39 -9.25
CA ASN A 213 4.19 -2.18 -9.88
C ASN A 213 5.70 -2.01 -9.58
N PRO A 214 6.57 -2.79 -10.26
CA PRO A 214 8.01 -2.77 -10.03
C PRO A 214 8.62 -1.36 -10.11
N GLN A 215 8.17 -0.52 -11.05
CA GLN A 215 8.72 0.82 -11.19
C GLN A 215 8.38 1.72 -9.99
N GLN A 216 7.14 1.66 -9.49
CA GLN A 216 6.77 2.36 -8.27
C GLN A 216 7.59 1.85 -7.07
N PHE A 217 7.80 0.53 -6.96
CA PHE A 217 8.65 -0.05 -5.92
C PHE A 217 10.08 0.50 -5.97
N GLU A 218 10.75 0.44 -7.13
CA GLU A 218 12.13 0.90 -7.27
C GLU A 218 12.24 2.42 -7.03
N GLY A 219 11.27 3.21 -7.52
CA GLY A 219 11.18 4.64 -7.25
C GLY A 219 11.11 4.93 -5.75
N GLY A 220 10.20 4.26 -5.02
CA GLY A 220 10.08 4.43 -3.57
C GLY A 220 11.36 4.05 -2.81
N MET A 221 12.00 2.94 -3.20
CA MET A 221 13.27 2.49 -2.62
C MET A 221 14.39 3.51 -2.86
N ALA A 222 14.49 4.04 -4.09
CA ALA A 222 15.48 5.04 -4.46
C ALA A 222 15.27 6.35 -3.70
N THR A 223 14.03 6.86 -3.62
CA THR A 223 13.68 8.07 -2.89
C THR A 223 14.03 7.96 -1.41
N LEU A 224 13.67 6.85 -0.76
CA LEU A 224 13.97 6.64 0.67
C LEU A 224 15.49 6.48 0.92
N GLN A 225 16.22 5.86 0.00
CA GLN A 225 17.67 5.78 0.08
C GLN A 225 18.33 7.14 -0.13
N ALA A 226 17.80 7.98 -1.02
CA ALA A 226 18.25 9.36 -1.21
C ALA A 226 17.99 10.21 0.04
N ILE A 227 16.81 10.08 0.67
CA ILE A 227 16.50 10.73 1.96
C ILE A 227 17.55 10.36 3.00
N ALA A 228 17.85 9.08 3.14
CA ALA A 228 18.78 8.62 4.15
C ALA A 228 20.23 9.08 3.92
N ARG A 229 20.62 9.32 2.66
CA ARG A 229 21.97 9.80 2.28
C ARG A 229 22.12 11.32 2.38
N ASN A 230 21.02 12.06 2.39
CA ASN A 230 21.00 13.52 2.39
C ASN A 230 20.21 14.05 3.62
N PRO A 231 20.64 13.76 4.86
CA PRO A 231 19.89 14.12 6.06
C PRO A 231 19.64 15.63 6.21
N GLU A 232 20.49 16.49 5.64
CA GLU A 232 20.43 17.94 5.74
C GLU A 232 19.19 18.59 5.11
N ILE A 233 18.52 17.87 4.19
CA ILE A 233 17.24 18.28 3.59
C ILE A 233 16.07 18.15 4.57
N ILE A 234 16.29 17.44 5.69
CA ILE A 234 15.31 17.24 6.76
C ILE A 234 15.64 18.17 7.93
N LEU A 235 14.63 18.87 8.42
CA LEU A 235 14.72 19.63 9.67
C LEU A 235 14.70 18.67 10.87
N ASN A 236 15.61 18.89 11.82
CA ASN A 236 15.83 18.01 12.99
C ASN A 236 16.17 16.56 12.58
N HIS A 237 17.07 16.41 11.61
CA HIS A 237 17.46 15.14 11.01
C HIS A 237 18.17 14.14 11.95
N GLU A 238 18.46 14.50 13.20
CA GLU A 238 19.08 13.61 14.20
C GLU A 238 18.34 12.28 14.34
N ARG A 239 17.02 12.33 14.23
CA ARG A 239 16.14 11.16 14.31
C ARG A 239 16.18 10.30 13.04
N LEU A 240 16.61 10.85 11.90
CA LEU A 240 16.57 10.15 10.62
C LEU A 240 17.42 8.87 10.65
N ALA A 241 18.59 8.92 11.26
CA ALA A 241 19.47 7.75 11.36
C ALA A 241 18.80 6.56 12.07
N VAL A 242 17.94 6.81 13.06
CA VAL A 242 17.17 5.75 13.73
C VAL A 242 16.00 5.30 12.86
N ILE A 243 15.26 6.24 12.27
CA ILE A 243 14.09 5.92 11.45
C ILE A 243 14.47 5.13 10.19
N SER A 244 15.56 5.51 9.50
CA SER A 244 16.05 4.81 8.30
C SER A 244 16.47 3.36 8.57
N LYS A 245 16.80 3.01 9.83
CA LYS A 245 17.14 1.63 10.23
C LYS A 245 15.91 0.76 10.49
N ILE A 246 14.75 1.34 10.72
CA ILE A 246 13.53 0.60 11.07
C ILE A 246 12.45 0.70 10.00
N TRP A 247 12.55 1.70 9.12
CA TRP A 247 11.60 1.92 8.04
C TRP A 247 11.86 0.91 6.91
N SER A 248 10.96 -0.06 6.79
CA SER A 248 11.02 -1.11 5.76
C SER A 248 9.95 -0.97 4.69
N ALA A 249 9.07 0.03 4.77
CA ALA A 249 8.09 0.25 3.72
C ALA A 249 8.76 0.95 2.53
N PRO A 250 8.63 0.45 1.28
CA PRO A 250 9.11 1.17 0.10
C PRO A 250 8.13 2.30 -0.28
N PHE A 251 7.57 3.01 0.70
CA PHE A 251 6.56 4.05 0.54
C PHE A 251 6.97 5.27 1.35
N HIS A 252 6.55 6.46 0.90
CA HIS A 252 6.88 7.72 1.57
C HIS A 252 6.08 7.92 2.86
N GLY A 253 4.88 7.34 2.93
CA GLY A 253 4.00 7.48 4.08
C GLY A 253 3.23 6.20 4.39
N ILE A 254 2.89 6.05 5.67
CA ILE A 254 1.99 5.03 6.19
C ILE A 254 0.92 5.73 7.02
N SER A 255 -0.35 5.43 6.77
CA SER A 255 -1.46 5.90 7.61
C SER A 255 -2.18 4.71 8.23
N ILE A 256 -2.33 4.73 9.55
CA ILE A 256 -3.14 3.78 10.30
C ILE A 256 -4.48 4.44 10.55
N ILE A 257 -5.52 3.90 9.94
CA ILE A 257 -6.89 4.44 9.96
C ILE A 257 -7.74 3.47 10.76
N SER A 258 -8.36 3.93 11.83
CA SER A 258 -9.19 3.08 12.69
C SER A 258 -10.60 3.65 12.85
N ASN A 259 -11.60 2.77 12.81
CA ASN A 259 -13.02 3.04 13.06
C ASN A 259 -13.53 4.34 12.43
N ARG A 260 -13.08 4.57 11.18
CA ARG A 260 -13.42 5.73 10.38
C ARG A 260 -14.08 5.25 9.11
N ILE A 261 -15.25 5.80 8.77
CA ILE A 261 -15.88 5.55 7.47
C ILE A 261 -14.98 6.11 6.37
N THR A 262 -14.81 5.35 5.27
CA THR A 262 -14.12 5.84 4.07
C THR A 262 -15.19 6.20 3.04
N PRO A 263 -15.68 7.45 3.00
CA PRO A 263 -16.66 7.87 2.02
C PRO A 263 -16.06 7.85 0.61
N ARG A 264 -16.93 7.91 -0.40
CA ARG A 264 -16.53 8.05 -1.80
C ARG A 264 -15.59 9.25 -2.00
N HIS A 265 -14.40 8.99 -2.54
CA HIS A 265 -13.42 10.01 -2.87
C HIS A 265 -12.36 9.52 -3.87
N GLN A 266 -11.58 10.48 -4.39
CA GLN A 266 -10.26 10.26 -4.98
C GLN A 266 -9.22 10.93 -4.09
N ASP A 267 -8.02 10.37 -4.06
CA ASP A 267 -6.86 10.99 -3.46
C ASP A 267 -6.34 12.13 -4.33
N CYS A 268 -5.66 13.09 -3.70
CA CYS A 268 -5.22 14.31 -4.37
C CYS A 268 -3.70 14.47 -4.48
N ASN A 269 -2.91 13.71 -3.72
CA ASN A 269 -1.48 14.01 -3.48
C ASN A 269 -0.48 13.02 -4.11
N GLY A 270 -0.96 11.92 -4.66
CA GLY A 270 -0.13 10.94 -5.37
C GLY A 270 -0.01 11.25 -6.86
N VAL A 271 0.98 10.63 -7.51
CA VAL A 271 1.08 10.60 -8.98
C VAL A 271 -0.06 9.74 -9.53
N ARG A 272 -0.59 10.12 -10.69
CA ARG A 272 -1.76 9.47 -11.33
C ARG A 272 -1.61 7.98 -11.60
N ARG A 273 -0.38 7.50 -11.77
CA ARG A 273 -0.06 6.09 -12.10
C ARG A 273 0.39 5.26 -10.91
N TRP A 274 0.42 5.84 -9.71
CA TRP A 274 0.71 5.10 -8.50
C TRP A 274 -0.53 4.45 -7.92
N MET A 275 -0.28 3.35 -7.22
CA MET A 275 -1.25 2.66 -6.40
C MET A 275 -0.89 2.81 -4.93
N ASP A 276 -1.89 3.09 -4.11
CA ASP A 276 -1.79 2.95 -2.67
C ASP A 276 -2.16 1.51 -2.30
N LEU A 277 -1.42 0.90 -1.38
CA LEU A 277 -1.73 -0.44 -0.87
C LEU A 277 -2.47 -0.33 0.46
N LEU A 278 -3.73 -0.76 0.46
CA LEU A 278 -4.61 -0.74 1.62
C LEU A 278 -4.70 -2.14 2.22
N VAL A 279 -4.25 -2.30 3.46
CA VAL A 279 -4.36 -3.56 4.21
C VAL A 279 -5.52 -3.48 5.19
N ALA A 280 -6.52 -4.32 5.00
CA ALA A 280 -7.66 -4.48 5.90
C ALA A 280 -7.27 -5.26 7.16
N LEU A 281 -7.65 -4.77 8.34
CA LEU A 281 -7.37 -5.39 9.64
C LEU A 281 -8.53 -5.20 10.61
N GLY A 282 -8.58 -5.99 11.68
CA GLY A 282 -9.53 -5.81 12.78
C GLY A 282 -10.66 -6.83 12.79
N GLU A 283 -11.63 -6.61 13.67
CA GLU A 283 -12.72 -7.55 13.95
C GLU A 283 -14.05 -6.96 13.48
N TYR A 284 -14.38 -7.21 12.21
CA TYR A 284 -15.61 -6.73 11.59
C TYR A 284 -16.19 -7.75 10.61
N GLN A 285 -17.43 -7.51 10.20
CA GLN A 285 -18.15 -8.29 9.19
C GLN A 285 -18.61 -7.38 8.05
N LYS A 286 -19.01 -8.00 6.93
CA LYS A 286 -19.57 -7.30 5.76
C LYS A 286 -18.70 -6.14 5.29
N GLY A 287 -17.38 -6.30 5.37
CA GLY A 287 -16.45 -5.34 4.77
C GLY A 287 -16.63 -5.30 3.27
N SER A 288 -16.70 -4.10 2.71
CA SER A 288 -16.74 -3.86 1.27
C SER A 288 -15.80 -2.72 0.91
N ILE A 289 -15.10 -2.86 -0.21
CA ILE A 289 -14.33 -1.79 -0.85
C ILE A 289 -14.78 -1.68 -2.30
N SER A 290 -15.06 -0.46 -2.76
CA SER A 290 -15.58 -0.19 -4.10
C SER A 290 -14.55 0.57 -4.92
N LEU A 291 -14.32 0.13 -6.15
CA LEU A 291 -13.70 0.95 -7.20
C LEU A 291 -14.83 1.49 -8.08
N VAL A 292 -15.41 2.62 -7.66
CA VAL A 292 -16.62 3.20 -8.26
C VAL A 292 -16.42 3.50 -9.74
N GLY A 293 -15.24 4.00 -10.13
CA GLY A 293 -14.92 4.28 -11.54
C GLY A 293 -14.91 3.03 -12.44
N LEU A 294 -14.77 1.83 -11.85
CA LEU A 294 -14.86 0.56 -12.56
C LEU A 294 -16.22 -0.14 -12.36
N GLY A 295 -17.07 0.39 -11.46
CA GLY A 295 -18.33 -0.24 -11.06
C GLY A 295 -18.14 -1.60 -10.39
N MET A 296 -17.03 -1.79 -9.65
CA MET A 296 -16.69 -3.06 -9.01
C MET A 296 -16.69 -2.93 -7.48
N ASN A 297 -17.26 -3.94 -6.81
CA ASN A 297 -17.25 -4.07 -5.34
C ASN A 297 -16.50 -5.34 -4.94
N PHE A 298 -15.71 -5.26 -3.88
CA PHE A 298 -14.89 -6.37 -3.39
C PHE A 298 -15.16 -6.63 -1.93
N SER A 299 -15.19 -7.92 -1.55
CA SER A 299 -15.23 -8.32 -0.14
C SER A 299 -13.95 -7.84 0.56
N TYR A 300 -14.09 -6.91 1.49
CA TYR A 300 -12.94 -6.28 2.14
C TYR A 300 -12.76 -6.81 3.55
N GLN A 301 -12.45 -8.10 3.70
CA GLN A 301 -12.23 -8.75 5.00
C GLN A 301 -10.82 -8.50 5.55
N PRO A 302 -10.60 -8.69 6.87
CA PRO A 302 -9.25 -8.65 7.46
C PRO A 302 -8.27 -9.57 6.74
N GLY A 303 -7.06 -9.09 6.50
CA GLY A 303 -6.02 -9.77 5.72
C GLY A 303 -6.05 -9.48 4.22
N THR A 304 -7.07 -8.75 3.72
CA THR A 304 -7.10 -8.29 2.33
C THR A 304 -6.11 -7.17 2.08
N VAL A 305 -5.35 -7.27 0.99
CA VAL A 305 -4.61 -6.17 0.40
C VAL A 305 -5.33 -5.70 -0.86
N MET A 306 -5.62 -4.40 -0.93
CA MET A 306 -6.20 -3.77 -2.12
C MET A 306 -5.22 -2.72 -2.66
N ALA A 307 -4.80 -2.86 -3.91
CA ALA A 307 -4.00 -1.86 -4.60
C ALA A 307 -4.91 -0.87 -5.33
N VAL A 308 -5.01 0.36 -4.82
CA VAL A 308 -5.96 1.37 -5.29
C VAL A 308 -5.21 2.47 -6.03
N PRO A 309 -5.52 2.74 -7.32
CA PRO A 309 -5.00 3.91 -8.02
C PRO A 309 -5.79 5.16 -7.60
N GLY A 310 -5.67 5.53 -6.33
CA GLY A 310 -6.59 6.46 -5.64
C GLY A 310 -6.63 7.86 -6.25
N ARG A 311 -5.57 8.26 -6.95
CA ARG A 311 -5.50 9.56 -7.65
C ARG A 311 -6.45 9.67 -8.84
N ILE A 312 -6.82 8.54 -9.43
CA ILE A 312 -7.57 8.50 -10.69
C ILE A 312 -8.87 7.71 -10.58
N LEU A 313 -8.96 6.72 -9.69
CA LEU A 313 -10.20 5.98 -9.47
C LEU A 313 -10.85 6.36 -8.16
N THR A 314 -12.12 6.75 -8.26
CA THR A 314 -12.98 7.01 -7.13
C THR A 314 -13.23 5.70 -6.37
N HIS A 315 -13.03 5.73 -5.05
CA HIS A 315 -13.16 4.56 -4.20
C HIS A 315 -13.82 4.87 -2.84
N ALA A 316 -14.36 3.84 -2.21
CA ALA A 316 -15.05 3.91 -0.92
C ALA A 316 -14.87 2.59 -0.15
N ALA A 317 -14.95 2.62 1.18
CA ALA A 317 -14.90 1.39 1.98
C ALA A 317 -15.78 1.47 3.23
N GLU A 318 -16.52 0.40 3.48
CA GLU A 318 -17.49 0.25 4.57
C GLU A 318 -17.37 -1.11 5.26
N CYS A 319 -17.88 -1.22 6.49
CA CYS A 319 -17.83 -2.43 7.30
C CYS A 319 -18.79 -2.33 8.49
N GLN A 320 -19.08 -3.47 9.14
CA GLN A 320 -19.83 -3.54 10.39
C GLN A 320 -18.94 -4.14 11.50
N GLY A 321 -18.39 -3.30 12.37
CA GLY A 321 -17.52 -3.72 13.48
C GLY A 321 -16.28 -2.84 13.64
N ASP A 322 -15.25 -3.38 14.30
CA ASP A 322 -13.98 -2.69 14.57
C ASP A 322 -13.03 -2.84 13.39
N ARG A 323 -12.91 -1.79 12.57
CA ARG A 323 -12.03 -1.77 11.39
C ARG A 323 -10.76 -0.99 11.67
N ALA A 324 -9.63 -1.59 11.33
CA ALA A 324 -8.38 -0.92 11.08
C ALA A 324 -7.97 -1.07 9.60
N CYS A 325 -7.26 -0.08 9.08
CA CYS A 325 -6.70 -0.11 7.75
C CYS A 325 -5.30 0.50 7.82
N ILE A 326 -4.32 -0.16 7.21
CA ILE A 326 -3.01 0.43 6.96
C ILE A 326 -2.96 0.84 5.50
N ALA A 327 -2.85 2.14 5.25
CA ALA A 327 -2.64 2.69 3.92
C ALA A 327 -1.14 2.96 3.73
N TYR A 328 -0.56 2.32 2.72
CA TYR A 328 0.81 2.56 2.25
C TYR A 328 0.75 3.39 0.98
N TYR A 329 1.36 4.57 0.98
CA TYR A 329 1.19 5.54 -0.10
C TYR A 329 2.43 6.39 -0.34
N MET A 330 2.48 7.01 -1.51
CA MET A 330 3.54 7.93 -1.92
C MET A 330 2.96 9.30 -2.25
N ARG A 331 3.81 10.32 -2.15
CA ARG A 331 3.46 11.70 -2.54
C ARG A 331 4.35 12.20 -3.64
N ASP A 332 3.73 12.88 -4.59
CA ASP A 332 4.38 13.44 -5.77
C ASP A 332 5.44 14.46 -5.38
N ASN A 333 5.10 15.41 -4.50
CA ASN A 333 6.04 16.45 -4.06
C ASN A 333 7.30 15.92 -3.37
N ILE A 334 7.23 14.79 -2.66
CA ILE A 334 8.41 14.13 -2.07
C ILE A 334 9.30 13.54 -3.18
N ASN A 335 8.69 12.95 -4.19
CA ASN A 335 9.39 12.39 -5.35
C ASN A 335 10.05 13.50 -6.19
N THR A 336 9.33 14.59 -6.46
CA THR A 336 9.86 15.76 -7.18
C THR A 336 11.06 16.36 -6.46
N ARG A 337 11.00 16.54 -5.13
CA ARG A 337 12.11 17.09 -4.34
C ARG A 337 13.40 16.30 -4.49
N LEU A 338 13.30 15.00 -4.74
CA LEU A 338 14.44 14.07 -4.79
C LEU A 338 14.74 13.59 -6.21
N GLN A 339 14.14 14.23 -7.23
CA GLN A 339 14.29 13.88 -8.65
C GLN A 339 13.97 12.41 -8.94
N GLY A 340 12.98 11.84 -8.25
CA GLY A 340 12.56 10.47 -8.52
C GLY A 340 11.98 10.30 -9.93
N GLU A 341 12.06 9.09 -10.46
CA GLU A 341 11.62 8.78 -11.82
C GLU A 341 10.11 8.97 -12.03
N GLU A 342 9.71 9.21 -13.28
CA GLU A 342 8.30 9.31 -13.66
C GLU A 342 7.64 7.92 -13.62
N ALA A 343 6.53 7.81 -12.90
CA ALA A 343 5.77 6.55 -12.82
C ALA A 343 5.05 6.24 -14.15
N ILE A 344 5.07 4.96 -14.54
CA ILE A 344 4.34 4.41 -15.69
C ILE A 344 3.41 3.28 -15.24
N PHE A 345 2.35 3.01 -16.00
CA PHE A 345 1.62 1.75 -15.82
C PHE A 345 2.41 0.61 -16.44
N VAL A 346 2.55 -0.46 -15.66
CA VAL A 346 3.30 -1.64 -16.08
C VAL A 346 2.42 -2.46 -17.02
N LYS A 347 2.97 -2.78 -18.19
CA LYS A 347 2.38 -3.80 -19.08
C LYS A 347 2.57 -5.16 -18.45
N ARG A 348 1.51 -5.96 -18.45
CA ARG A 348 1.52 -7.30 -17.88
C ARG A 348 2.64 -8.19 -18.43
N GLU A 349 2.86 -8.16 -19.74
CA GLU A 349 3.86 -8.95 -20.48
C GLU A 349 5.30 -8.75 -19.99
N VAL A 350 5.60 -7.64 -19.29
CA VAL A 350 6.93 -7.35 -18.75
C VAL A 350 7.29 -8.26 -17.56
N ARG A 351 6.32 -8.96 -16.95
CA ARG A 351 6.55 -9.84 -15.78
C ARG A 351 6.88 -11.28 -16.12
N GLU A 352 6.76 -11.65 -17.39
CA GLU A 352 7.06 -13.00 -17.88
C GLU A 352 8.54 -13.13 -18.30
N GLN A 353 9.32 -12.05 -18.18
CA GLN A 353 10.76 -11.92 -18.43
C GLN A 353 11.48 -11.68 -17.11
#